data_AF-A0A9W8TG27-F1
#
_entry.id   AF-A0A9W8TG27-F1
#
_cell.length_a   1.000
_cell.length_b   1.000
_cell.length_c   1.000
_cell.angle_alpha   90.00
_cell.angle_beta   90.00
_cell.angle_gamma   90.00
#
_symmetry.space_group_name_H-M   'P 1'
#
loop_
_entity.id
_entity.type
_entity.pdbx_description
1 polymer ?
#
loop_
_entity_poly.entity_id
_entity_poly.type
_entity_poly.pdbx_seq_one_letter_code
_entity_poly.pdbx_strand_id
1 'polypeptide(L)'
;MAAIDSGSFLHLARPLAPSNFNFHNNLAPLTVNIQPQAILSILDHANRRDIPATPTTSSRVIGALIGTRSEDGSDVSVVSSFAIPHTENEDQVEVDVEYQKNMLSLHLKANPRETLLGWYTTSPELNSFSALIQNFFASPETGTFPHPAVHLTVSTEPGADIQLRAYISSPVAVNAERAAESCLFVQVPHKLAYNDAERSALDLISSAKDTEARSVPVGSDVESLLRSLESTIDLLDRTSEFVSAIIDEEQEPNNALGQYLMTFEPRST
;
A
#
# COMPACT_ATOMS: atom_id res chain seq x y z
N MET A 1 18.53 -7.39 -11.74
CA MET A 1 18.97 -6.40 -10.73
C MET A 1 18.59 -5.03 -11.26
N ALA A 2 17.34 -4.62 -11.01
CA ALA A 2 16.81 -3.35 -11.52
C ALA A 2 16.92 -2.30 -10.42
N ALA A 3 17.48 -1.15 -10.78
CA ALA A 3 17.69 -0.01 -9.91
C ALA A 3 16.36 0.46 -9.31
N ILE A 4 16.34 0.55 -7.98
CA ILE A 4 15.27 1.18 -7.22
C ILE A 4 15.52 2.68 -7.37
N ASP A 5 14.80 3.33 -8.29
CA ASP A 5 14.88 4.77 -8.51
C ASP A 5 14.35 5.50 -7.26
N SER A 6 15.27 5.91 -6.39
CA SER A 6 15.01 6.75 -5.22
C SER A 6 14.81 8.20 -5.67
N GLY A 7 13.66 8.46 -6.31
CA GLY A 7 13.23 9.80 -6.68
C GLY A 7 13.19 10.72 -5.45
N SER A 8 13.90 11.84 -5.53
CA SER A 8 13.91 12.89 -4.50
C SER A 8 12.52 13.51 -4.36
N PHE A 9 11.84 13.27 -3.23
CA PHE A 9 10.52 13.84 -2.97
C PHE A 9 10.62 15.28 -2.45
N LEU A 10 9.87 16.19 -3.09
CA LEU A 10 9.66 17.56 -2.63
C LEU A 10 8.73 17.55 -1.42
N HIS A 11 9.27 17.89 -0.24
CA HIS A 11 8.50 18.14 0.97
C HIS A 11 7.70 19.45 0.86
N LEU A 12 6.52 19.39 0.24
CA LEU A 12 5.56 20.49 0.29
C LEU A 12 4.89 20.51 1.67
N ALA A 13 5.38 21.39 2.55
CA ALA A 13 4.66 21.77 3.75
C ALA A 13 3.28 22.34 3.36
N ARG A 14 2.24 21.70 3.88
CA ARG A 14 0.81 21.98 3.64
C ARG A 14 0.46 23.47 3.71
N PRO A 15 -0.27 24.06 2.73
CA PRO A 15 -0.86 25.39 2.91
C PRO A 15 -2.04 25.30 3.90
N LEU A 16 -2.01 26.20 4.88
CA LEU A 16 -2.92 26.27 6.02
C LEU A 16 -4.35 26.65 5.57
N ALA A 17 -5.34 25.84 5.93
CA ALA A 17 -6.72 26.30 6.02
C ALA A 17 -6.90 27.08 7.34
N PRO A 18 -7.75 28.13 7.41
CA PRO A 18 -7.99 28.84 8.66
C PRO A 18 -8.68 27.91 9.66
N SER A 19 -7.95 27.51 10.69
CA SER A 19 -8.41 26.64 11.77
C SER A 19 -9.14 27.44 12.84
N ASN A 20 -10.44 27.20 13.01
CA ASN A 20 -11.04 27.22 14.34
C ASN A 20 -11.08 25.77 14.81
N PHE A 21 -10.72 25.55 16.08
CA PHE A 21 -10.57 24.29 16.82
C PHE A 21 -9.15 23.71 16.92
N ASN A 22 -8.66 23.72 18.17
CA ASN A 22 -7.37 23.21 18.64
C ASN A 22 -7.25 21.69 18.47
N PHE A 23 -6.89 21.24 17.27
CA PHE A 23 -6.31 19.92 17.07
C PHE A 23 -4.86 20.09 16.63
N HIS A 24 -3.96 19.31 17.24
CA HIS A 24 -2.57 19.23 16.83
C HIS A 24 -2.53 18.71 15.38
N ASN A 25 -2.50 19.63 14.41
CA ASN A 25 -2.19 19.32 13.02
C ASN A 25 -0.74 18.85 12.99
N ASN A 26 -0.53 17.55 13.18
CA ASN A 26 0.79 16.96 13.10
C ASN A 26 1.31 17.23 11.68
N LEU A 27 2.38 18.03 11.59
CA LEU A 27 3.09 18.42 10.36
C LEU A 27 3.85 17.24 9.73
N ALA A 28 3.73 16.05 10.31
CA ALA A 28 4.47 14.87 9.89
C ALA A 28 3.95 14.31 8.55
N PRO A 29 4.85 13.87 7.65
CA PRO A 29 4.46 13.19 6.43
C PRO A 29 3.72 11.88 6.78
N LEU A 30 2.53 11.72 6.22
CA LEU A 30 1.76 10.48 6.35
C LEU A 30 2.51 9.33 5.67
N THR A 31 2.82 8.27 6.40
CA THR A 31 3.38 7.04 5.84
C THR A 31 2.31 5.96 5.80
N VAL A 32 2.14 5.32 4.64
CA VAL A 32 1.15 4.26 4.43
C VAL A 32 1.83 2.89 4.41
N ASN A 33 1.56 2.09 5.42
CA ASN A 33 2.04 0.73 5.58
C ASN A 33 0.98 -0.23 5.04
N ILE A 34 1.29 -1.00 4.02
CA ILE A 34 0.32 -1.86 3.34
C ILE A 34 0.65 -3.31 3.68
N GLN A 35 -0.30 -4.04 4.24
CA GLN A 35 -0.14 -5.47 4.46
C GLN A 35 -0.40 -6.27 3.17
N PRO A 36 0.36 -7.34 2.90
CA PRO A 36 0.19 -8.17 1.70
C PRO A 36 -1.23 -8.71 1.54
N GLN A 37 -1.90 -9.05 2.64
CA GLN A 37 -3.28 -9.53 2.63
C GLN A 37 -4.22 -8.55 1.91
N ALA A 38 -4.13 -7.25 2.20
CA ALA A 38 -4.98 -6.25 1.56
C ALA A 38 -4.79 -6.21 0.04
N ILE A 39 -3.56 -6.37 -0.44
CA ILE A 39 -3.24 -6.41 -1.88
C ILE A 39 -3.83 -7.67 -2.51
N LEU A 40 -3.66 -8.84 -1.88
CA LEU A 40 -4.22 -10.10 -2.38
C LEU A 40 -5.75 -10.03 -2.49
N SER A 41 -6.43 -9.41 -1.52
CA SER A 41 -7.88 -9.17 -1.60
C SER A 41 -8.27 -8.25 -2.75
N ILE A 42 -7.49 -7.20 -3.03
CA ILE A 42 -7.72 -6.30 -4.17
C ILE A 42 -7.53 -7.05 -5.50
N LEU A 43 -6.48 -7.87 -5.61
CA LEU A 43 -6.21 -8.66 -6.80
C LEU A 43 -7.25 -9.75 -7.03
N ASP A 44 -7.73 -10.42 -5.98
CA ASP A 44 -8.84 -11.37 -6.07
C ASP A 44 -10.12 -10.67 -6.55
N HIS A 45 -10.43 -9.49 -6.02
CA HIS A 45 -11.56 -8.69 -6.49
C HIS A 45 -11.39 -8.28 -7.97
N ALA A 46 -10.20 -7.86 -8.37
CA ALA A 46 -9.90 -7.52 -9.76
C ALA A 46 -10.06 -8.71 -10.72
N ASN A 47 -9.74 -9.92 -10.28
CA ASN A 47 -9.88 -11.14 -11.09
C ASN A 47 -11.34 -11.61 -11.23
N ARG A 48 -12.21 -11.26 -10.28
CA ARG A 48 -13.63 -11.63 -10.29
C ARG A 48 -14.52 -10.66 -11.05
N ARG A 49 -13.96 -9.59 -11.63
CA ARG A 49 -14.73 -8.63 -12.42
C ARG A 49 -15.40 -9.34 -13.60
N ASP A 50 -16.67 -9.05 -13.84
CA ASP A 50 -17.41 -9.63 -14.96
C ASP A 50 -16.80 -9.17 -16.30
N ILE A 51 -16.36 -10.14 -17.10
CA ILE A 51 -15.90 -9.94 -18.48
C ILE A 51 -17.17 -10.07 -19.34
N PRO A 52 -17.83 -8.96 -19.66
CA PRO A 52 -17.30 -8.12 -20.72
C PRO A 52 -17.26 -6.64 -20.31
N ALA A 53 -16.06 -6.05 -20.39
CA ALA A 53 -15.92 -4.61 -20.55
C ALA A 53 -16.62 -4.22 -21.86
N THR A 54 -17.89 -3.87 -21.75
CA THR A 54 -18.63 -3.19 -22.81
C THR A 54 -17.96 -1.83 -22.97
N PRO A 55 -17.89 -1.22 -24.16
CA PRO A 55 -17.22 0.08 -24.37
C PRO A 55 -17.68 1.21 -23.42
N THR A 56 -18.80 1.03 -22.72
CA THR A 56 -19.41 1.97 -21.76
C THR A 56 -19.10 1.66 -20.29
N THR A 57 -18.52 0.50 -19.96
CA THR A 57 -18.27 0.07 -18.58
C THR A 57 -16.77 0.14 -18.28
N SER A 58 -16.40 1.03 -17.36
CA SER A 58 -15.03 1.12 -16.83
C SER A 58 -14.63 -0.22 -16.21
N SER A 59 -13.47 -0.76 -16.60
CA SER A 59 -12.98 -2.07 -16.09
C SER A 59 -12.36 -1.98 -14.69
N ARG A 60 -12.40 -0.80 -14.08
CA ARG A 60 -11.76 -0.56 -12.78
C ARG A 60 -12.64 -1.07 -11.67
N VAL A 61 -11.98 -1.50 -10.61
CA VAL A 61 -12.62 -2.01 -9.42
C VAL A 61 -12.47 -0.97 -8.31
N ILE A 62 -13.46 -0.86 -7.44
CA ILE A 62 -13.48 0.08 -6.30
C ILE A 62 -13.81 -0.69 -5.02
N GLY A 63 -13.15 -0.32 -3.93
CA GLY A 63 -13.50 -0.82 -2.61
C GLY A 63 -12.91 0.01 -1.49
N ALA A 64 -13.19 -0.38 -0.25
CA ALA A 64 -12.73 0.31 0.94
C ALA A 64 -11.47 -0.33 1.52
N LEU A 65 -10.64 0.53 2.12
CA LEU A 65 -9.46 0.15 2.89
C LEU A 65 -9.76 0.19 4.38
N ILE A 66 -9.41 -0.89 5.07
CA ILE A 66 -9.56 -1.05 6.51
C ILE A 66 -8.19 -1.23 7.16
N GLY A 67 -8.03 -0.67 8.35
CA GLY A 67 -6.90 -0.99 9.20
C GLY A 67 -6.78 -0.02 10.37
N THR A 68 -5.56 0.26 10.78
CA THR A 68 -5.30 1.06 11.99
C THR A 68 -4.57 2.35 11.64
N ARG A 69 -4.75 3.36 12.49
CA ARG A 69 -4.00 4.62 12.45
C ARG A 69 -3.28 4.79 13.77
N SER A 70 -2.07 5.33 13.72
CA SER A 70 -1.36 5.76 14.92
C SER A 70 -2.09 6.91 15.60
N GLU A 71 -1.94 7.06 16.92
CA GLU A 71 -2.59 8.10 17.72
C GLU A 71 -2.20 9.52 17.25
N ASP A 72 -0.97 9.66 16.76
CA ASP A 72 -0.43 10.92 16.23
C ASP A 72 -0.80 11.17 14.76
N GLY A 73 -1.46 10.21 14.11
CA GLY A 73 -1.96 10.28 12.73
C GLY A 73 -0.89 10.25 11.64
N SER A 74 0.38 10.04 11.97
CA SER A 74 1.51 10.05 11.02
C SER A 74 1.66 8.72 10.27
N ASP A 75 1.30 7.61 10.93
CA ASP A 75 1.36 6.26 10.36
C ASP A 75 -0.05 5.66 10.17
N VAL A 76 -0.26 5.08 8.98
CA VAL A 76 -1.49 4.35 8.64
C VAL A 76 -1.12 2.94 8.22
N SER A 77 -1.70 1.94 8.87
CA SER A 77 -1.52 0.53 8.50
C SER A 77 -2.78 0.00 7.84
N VAL A 78 -2.72 -0.20 6.53
CA VAL A 78 -3.75 -0.87 5.74
C VAL A 78 -3.61 -2.38 5.95
N VAL A 79 -4.56 -2.96 6.68
CA VAL A 79 -4.55 -4.37 7.09
C VAL A 79 -5.39 -5.22 6.13
N SER A 80 -6.56 -4.71 5.76
CA SER A 80 -7.53 -5.44 4.97
C SER A 80 -8.26 -4.51 3.99
N SER A 81 -8.99 -5.10 3.07
CA SER A 81 -9.80 -4.37 2.10
C SER A 81 -11.04 -5.18 1.74
N PHE A 82 -12.10 -4.51 1.30
CA PHE A 82 -13.30 -5.19 0.80
C PHE A 82 -13.88 -4.47 -0.41
N ALA A 83 -14.51 -5.26 -1.28
CA ALA A 83 -15.18 -4.81 -2.49
C ALA A 83 -16.39 -3.93 -2.18
N ILE A 84 -16.60 -2.83 -2.91
CA ILE A 84 -17.87 -2.09 -2.86
C ILE A 84 -18.51 -2.12 -4.25
N PRO A 85 -19.77 -2.56 -4.36
CA PRO A 85 -20.52 -2.43 -5.60
C PRO A 85 -20.59 -0.97 -6.04
N HIS A 86 -20.25 -0.72 -7.30
CA HIS A 86 -20.31 0.62 -7.88
C HIS A 86 -20.84 0.54 -9.31
N THR A 87 -21.47 1.63 -9.75
CA THR A 87 -21.92 1.81 -11.12
C THR A 87 -21.20 3.02 -11.69
N GLU A 88 -20.50 2.85 -12.81
CA GLU A 88 -19.78 3.92 -13.50
C GLU A 88 -20.24 3.96 -14.97
N ASN A 89 -20.78 5.11 -15.38
CA ASN A 89 -21.15 5.46 -16.74
C ASN A 89 -20.33 6.69 -17.18
N GLU A 90 -20.45 7.11 -18.45
CA GLU A 90 -19.71 8.28 -19.00
C GLU A 90 -19.92 9.58 -18.21
N ASP A 91 -21.09 9.75 -17.57
CA ASP A 91 -21.47 10.98 -16.87
C ASP A 91 -21.56 10.84 -15.33
N GLN A 92 -21.53 9.62 -14.78
CA GLN A 92 -21.87 9.40 -13.38
C GLN A 92 -21.11 8.24 -12.75
N VAL A 93 -20.72 8.41 -11.48
CA VAL A 93 -20.24 7.34 -10.61
C VAL A 93 -21.07 7.27 -9.34
N GLU A 94 -21.57 6.08 -9.02
CA GLU A 94 -22.33 5.80 -7.79
C GLU A 94 -21.69 4.64 -7.04
N VAL A 95 -21.55 4.80 -5.72
CA VAL A 95 -21.00 3.80 -4.80
C VAL A 95 -22.09 3.43 -3.79
N ASP A 96 -22.28 2.14 -3.53
CA ASP A 96 -23.29 1.68 -2.57
C ASP A 96 -22.84 1.95 -1.12
N VAL A 97 -23.34 3.06 -0.59
CA VAL A 97 -23.06 3.56 0.77
C VAL A 97 -23.62 2.62 1.84
N GLU A 98 -24.79 2.02 1.60
CA GLU A 98 -25.45 1.15 2.58
C GLU A 98 -24.70 -0.17 2.69
N TYR A 99 -24.27 -0.73 1.56
CA TYR A 99 -23.38 -1.88 1.52
C TYR A 99 -22.06 -1.58 2.25
N GLN A 100 -21.42 -0.44 1.98
CA GLN A 100 -20.18 -0.06 2.67
C GLN A 100 -20.39 -0.02 4.19
N LYS A 101 -21.44 0.66 4.68
CA LYS A 101 -21.71 0.78 6.13
C LYS A 101 -21.97 -0.59 6.77
N ASN A 102 -22.75 -1.44 6.11
CA ASN A 102 -23.07 -2.78 6.60
C ASN A 102 -21.82 -3.66 6.64
N MET A 103 -21.02 -3.66 5.57
CA MET A 103 -19.80 -4.46 5.49
C MET A 103 -18.74 -3.97 6.48
N LEU A 104 -18.55 -2.66 6.61
CA LEU A 104 -17.67 -2.08 7.63
C LEU A 104 -18.10 -2.52 9.04
N SER A 105 -19.39 -2.45 9.36
CA SER A 105 -19.92 -2.92 10.65
C SER A 105 -19.61 -4.39 10.92
N LEU A 106 -19.68 -5.26 9.90
CA LEU A 106 -19.31 -6.67 10.03
C LEU A 106 -17.81 -6.85 10.29
N HIS A 107 -16.95 -6.12 9.58
CA HIS A 107 -15.50 -6.15 9.82
C HIS A 107 -15.16 -5.69 11.24
N LEU A 108 -15.76 -4.59 11.70
CA LEU A 108 -15.52 -4.06 13.04
C LEU A 108 -16.03 -4.97 14.17
N LYS A 109 -17.00 -5.85 13.91
CA LYS A 109 -17.39 -6.89 14.87
C LYS A 109 -16.31 -7.95 15.08
N ALA A 110 -15.57 -8.29 14.03
CA ALA A 110 -14.44 -9.21 14.12
C ALA A 110 -13.20 -8.51 14.69
N ASN A 111 -12.91 -7.29 14.22
CA ASN A 111 -11.74 -6.50 14.61
C ASN A 111 -12.12 -5.08 15.06
N PRO A 112 -12.47 -4.86 16.34
CA PRO A 112 -12.96 -3.56 16.82
C PRO A 112 -11.90 -2.43 16.84
N ARG A 113 -10.62 -2.78 16.71
CA ARG A 113 -9.50 -1.81 16.67
C ARG A 113 -9.29 -1.19 15.30
N GLU A 114 -9.85 -1.81 14.26
CA GLU A 114 -9.74 -1.33 12.89
C GLU A 114 -10.70 -0.16 12.66
N THR A 115 -10.45 0.60 11.61
CA THR A 115 -11.24 1.75 11.18
C THR A 115 -11.20 1.84 9.66
N LEU A 116 -12.15 2.59 9.09
CA LEU A 116 -12.10 2.94 7.67
C LEU A 116 -10.94 3.90 7.42
N LEU A 117 -10.05 3.54 6.50
CA LEU A 117 -8.85 4.32 6.17
C LEU A 117 -8.99 5.12 4.88
N GLY A 118 -9.85 4.66 3.97
CA GLY A 118 -10.10 5.27 2.67
C GLY A 118 -10.56 4.22 1.68
N TRP A 119 -10.05 4.28 0.45
CA TRP A 119 -10.51 3.45 -0.67
C TRP A 119 -9.38 3.05 -1.60
N TYR A 120 -9.62 2.02 -2.40
CA TYR A 120 -8.69 1.57 -3.43
C TYR A 120 -9.36 1.52 -4.79
N THR A 121 -8.52 1.56 -5.82
CA THR A 121 -8.92 1.23 -7.19
C THR A 121 -7.82 0.52 -7.95
N THR A 122 -8.19 -0.14 -9.04
CA THR A 122 -7.25 -0.81 -9.95
C THR A 122 -6.85 0.03 -11.16
N SER A 123 -7.45 1.22 -11.34
CA SER A 123 -7.05 2.15 -12.39
C SER A 123 -5.98 3.13 -11.88
N PRO A 124 -4.85 3.30 -12.57
CA PRO A 124 -3.85 4.30 -12.21
C PRO A 124 -4.27 5.73 -12.60
N GLU A 125 -5.32 5.89 -13.41
CA GLU A 125 -5.76 7.18 -13.91
C GLU A 125 -6.61 7.94 -12.88
N LEU A 126 -6.18 9.16 -12.57
CA LEU A 126 -6.92 10.09 -11.72
C LEU A 126 -7.77 11.00 -12.59
N ASN A 127 -9.10 10.85 -12.49
CA ASN A 127 -10.07 11.65 -13.24
C ASN A 127 -11.02 12.39 -12.28
N SER A 128 -11.99 13.12 -12.82
CA SER A 128 -12.99 13.84 -12.03
C SER A 128 -13.83 12.91 -11.14
N PHE A 129 -14.11 11.68 -11.58
CA PHE A 129 -14.80 10.68 -10.76
C PHE A 129 -13.97 10.27 -9.54
N SER A 130 -12.64 10.16 -9.69
CA SER A 130 -11.75 9.89 -8.54
C SER A 130 -11.88 10.98 -7.47
N ALA A 131 -12.05 12.26 -7.86
CA ALA A 131 -12.25 13.35 -6.91
C ALA A 131 -13.60 13.27 -6.17
N LEU A 132 -14.68 12.88 -6.87
CA LEU A 132 -15.99 12.66 -6.26
C LEU A 132 -15.96 11.53 -5.22
N ILE A 133 -15.36 10.39 -5.58
CA ILE A 133 -15.21 9.24 -4.67
C ILE A 133 -14.34 9.63 -3.47
N GLN A 134 -13.23 10.33 -3.71
CA GLN A 134 -12.34 10.78 -2.65
C GLN A 134 -13.04 11.70 -1.66
N ASN A 135 -13.84 12.65 -2.14
CA ASN A 135 -14.61 13.56 -1.28
C ASN A 135 -15.70 12.82 -0.50
N PHE A 136 -16.31 11.79 -1.10
CA PHE A 136 -17.24 10.91 -0.40
C PHE A 136 -16.55 10.18 0.78
N PHE A 137 -15.39 9.55 0.56
CA PHE A 137 -14.62 8.89 1.63
C PHE A 137 -13.99 9.86 2.62
N ALA A 138 -13.81 11.13 2.27
CA ALA A 138 -13.37 12.17 3.19
C ALA A 138 -14.53 12.82 3.98
N SER A 139 -15.78 12.50 3.66
CA SER A 139 -16.95 13.15 4.25
C SER A 139 -17.12 12.81 5.74
N PRO A 140 -17.67 13.73 6.56
CA PRO A 140 -17.93 13.47 7.97
C PRO A 140 -18.96 12.39 8.27
N GLU A 141 -19.90 12.15 7.35
CA GLU A 141 -21.04 11.25 7.58
C GLU A 141 -20.73 9.78 7.24
N THR A 142 -19.89 9.56 6.22
CA THR A 142 -19.66 8.21 5.65
C THR A 142 -18.20 7.80 5.61
N GLY A 143 -17.30 8.75 5.90
CA GLY A 143 -15.89 8.65 5.59
C GLY A 143 -14.95 8.59 6.79
N THR A 144 -13.75 9.10 6.59
CA THR A 144 -12.61 8.98 7.52
C THR A 144 -12.38 10.22 8.37
N PHE A 145 -13.31 11.18 8.35
CA PHE A 145 -13.18 12.44 9.09
C PHE A 145 -12.94 12.17 10.59
N PRO A 146 -12.02 12.89 11.26
CA PRO A 146 -11.27 14.07 10.80
C PRO A 146 -9.98 13.77 10.02
N HIS A 147 -9.64 12.51 9.81
CA HIS A 147 -8.38 12.12 9.15
C HIS A 147 -8.53 12.08 7.62
N PRO A 148 -7.46 12.37 6.86
CA PRO A 148 -7.51 12.31 5.41
C PRO A 148 -7.71 10.87 4.91
N ALA A 149 -8.64 10.70 3.96
CA ALA A 149 -8.87 9.42 3.31
C ALA A 149 -7.68 9.04 2.42
N VAL A 150 -7.19 7.81 2.58
CA VAL A 150 -6.12 7.25 1.74
C VAL A 150 -6.73 6.66 0.47
N HIS A 151 -6.19 7.04 -0.68
CA HIS A 151 -6.52 6.45 -1.97
C HIS A 151 -5.36 5.57 -2.44
N LEU A 152 -5.59 4.27 -2.60
CA LEU A 152 -4.58 3.31 -3.08
C LEU A 152 -4.89 2.86 -4.51
N THR A 153 -3.96 3.05 -5.43
CA THR A 153 -4.04 2.45 -6.77
C THR A 153 -3.16 1.22 -6.85
N VAL A 154 -3.71 0.10 -7.33
CA VAL A 154 -3.01 -1.17 -7.50
C VAL A 154 -3.06 -1.59 -8.96
N SER A 155 -1.91 -1.74 -9.62
CA SER A 155 -1.87 -2.30 -10.98
C SER A 155 -2.25 -3.79 -10.98
N THR A 156 -3.03 -4.20 -11.97
CA THR A 156 -3.55 -5.57 -12.11
C THR A 156 -3.21 -6.18 -13.47
N GLU A 157 -2.16 -5.68 -14.13
CA GLU A 157 -1.71 -6.20 -15.43
C GLU A 157 -1.07 -7.58 -15.28
N PRO A 158 -1.63 -8.64 -15.91
CA PRO A 158 -1.07 -9.99 -15.78
C PRO A 158 0.35 -10.07 -16.36
N GLY A 159 1.29 -10.59 -15.57
CA GLY A 159 2.69 -10.78 -15.98
C GLY A 159 3.58 -9.54 -15.82
N ALA A 160 3.02 -8.40 -15.43
CA ALA A 160 3.77 -7.22 -15.02
C ALA A 160 3.96 -7.21 -13.49
N ASP A 161 4.93 -6.43 -13.01
CA ASP A 161 5.12 -6.19 -11.59
C ASP A 161 3.96 -5.37 -11.02
N ILE A 162 3.57 -5.69 -9.77
CA ILE A 162 2.51 -4.96 -9.07
C ILE A 162 3.01 -3.56 -8.72
N GLN A 163 2.40 -2.55 -9.35
CA GLN A 163 2.66 -1.15 -9.03
C GLN A 163 1.64 -0.64 -8.02
N LEU A 164 2.13 -0.05 -6.93
CA LEU A 164 1.33 0.57 -5.88
C LEU A 164 1.58 2.07 -5.87
N ARG A 165 0.52 2.85 -5.69
CA ARG A 165 0.65 4.29 -5.39
C ARG A 165 -0.40 4.67 -4.35
N ALA A 166 0.03 5.39 -3.33
CA ALA A 166 -0.84 5.90 -2.28
C ALA A 166 -0.97 7.42 -2.41
N TYR A 167 -2.19 7.91 -2.28
CA TYR A 167 -2.53 9.32 -2.38
C TYR A 167 -3.37 9.77 -1.19
N ILE A 168 -3.29 11.05 -0.88
CA ILE A 168 -4.25 11.75 -0.04
C ILE A 168 -4.82 12.93 -0.82
N SER A 169 -6.00 13.40 -0.41
CA SER A 169 -6.59 14.62 -0.97
C SER A 169 -6.25 15.86 -0.16
N SER A 170 -5.91 16.93 -0.87
CA SER A 170 -5.97 18.29 -0.35
C SER A 170 -7.14 19.03 -1.02
N PRO A 171 -8.03 19.70 -0.25
CA PRO A 171 -9.10 20.49 -0.83
C PRO A 171 -8.48 21.64 -1.63
N VAL A 172 -8.85 21.76 -2.90
CA VAL A 172 -8.47 22.88 -3.77
C VAL A 172 -9.73 23.66 -4.07
N ALA A 173 -10.03 24.64 -3.22
CA ALA A 173 -11.14 25.55 -3.45
C ALA A 173 -10.65 26.79 -4.21
N VAL A 174 -11.04 26.90 -5.48
CA VAL A 174 -11.00 28.18 -6.22
C VAL A 174 -12.36 28.89 -6.14
N ASN A 175 -13.45 28.13 -5.91
CA ASN A 175 -14.81 28.62 -5.66
C ASN A 175 -15.59 27.57 -4.81
N ALA A 176 -16.53 28.00 -3.96
CA ALA A 176 -17.26 27.14 -3.02
C ALA A 176 -18.15 26.08 -3.69
N GLU A 177 -18.69 26.39 -4.88
CA GLU A 177 -19.58 25.48 -5.64
C GLU A 177 -18.83 24.31 -6.28
N ARG A 178 -17.55 24.49 -6.65
CA ARG A 178 -16.74 23.45 -7.30
C ARG A 178 -15.84 22.69 -6.34
N ALA A 179 -15.87 23.04 -5.05
CA ALA A 179 -15.07 22.38 -4.02
C ALA A 179 -15.44 20.89 -3.85
N ALA A 180 -16.68 20.51 -4.13
CA ALA A 180 -17.15 19.12 -4.06
C ALA A 180 -16.67 18.25 -5.23
N GLU A 181 -16.25 18.86 -6.35
CA GLU A 181 -15.85 18.16 -7.58
C GLU A 181 -14.33 18.23 -7.82
N SER A 182 -13.59 18.96 -6.98
CA SER A 182 -12.18 19.25 -7.19
C SER A 182 -11.38 19.02 -5.92
N CYS A 183 -10.50 18.03 -5.95
CA CYS A 183 -9.46 17.82 -4.95
C CYS A 183 -8.11 17.55 -5.63
N LEU A 184 -7.02 17.99 -5.01
CA LEU A 184 -5.67 17.64 -5.46
C LEU A 184 -5.23 16.35 -4.79
N PHE A 185 -4.83 15.38 -5.60
CA PHE A 185 -4.18 14.17 -5.13
C PHE A 185 -2.70 14.43 -4.90
N VAL A 186 -2.25 14.26 -3.67
CA VAL A 186 -0.85 14.33 -3.28
C VAL A 186 -0.38 12.92 -2.98
N GLN A 187 0.65 12.46 -3.70
CA GLN A 187 1.23 11.15 -3.47
C GLN A 187 1.94 11.13 -2.12
N VAL A 188 1.74 10.07 -1.34
CA VAL A 188 2.37 9.86 -0.03
C VAL A 188 3.31 8.66 -0.06
N PRO A 189 4.38 8.68 0.76
CA PRO A 189 5.24 7.52 0.93
C PRO A 189 4.44 6.30 1.38
N HIS A 190 4.72 5.16 0.76
CA HIS A 190 4.12 3.89 1.14
C HIS A 190 5.18 2.78 1.18
N LYS A 191 4.96 1.78 2.03
CA LYS A 191 5.80 0.59 2.11
C LYS A 191 4.94 -0.65 2.31
N LEU A 192 5.40 -1.77 1.76
CA LEU A 192 4.84 -3.07 2.08
C LEU A 192 5.34 -3.49 3.46
N ALA A 193 4.43 -3.69 4.40
CA ALA A 193 4.74 -4.12 5.76
C ALA A 193 4.26 -5.56 5.92
N TYR A 194 5.20 -6.48 6.14
CA TYR A 194 4.93 -7.89 6.41
C TYR A 194 5.56 -8.27 7.74
N ASN A 195 4.89 -9.15 8.49
CA ASN A 195 5.49 -9.83 9.63
C ASN A 195 6.25 -11.10 9.18
N ASP A 196 7.01 -11.72 10.09
CA ASP A 196 7.83 -12.90 9.75
C ASP A 196 6.98 -14.09 9.27
N ALA A 197 5.77 -14.26 9.82
CA ALA A 197 4.87 -15.32 9.41
C ALA A 197 4.30 -15.09 8.00
N GLU A 198 3.91 -13.84 7.68
CA GLU A 198 3.47 -13.43 6.35
C GLU A 198 4.59 -13.57 5.33
N ARG A 199 5.82 -13.17 5.68
CA ARG A 199 6.99 -13.33 4.82
C ARG A 199 7.21 -14.81 4.48
N SER A 200 7.23 -15.67 5.49
CA SER A 200 7.39 -17.11 5.29
C SER A 200 6.27 -17.71 4.42
N ALA A 201 5.02 -17.31 4.67
CA ALA A 201 3.88 -17.75 3.86
C ALA A 201 3.98 -17.26 2.40
N LEU A 202 4.38 -16.01 2.17
CA LEU A 202 4.58 -15.45 0.84
C LEU A 202 5.73 -16.14 0.09
N ASP A 203 6.83 -16.44 0.77
CA ASP A 203 7.96 -17.18 0.18
C ASP A 203 7.52 -18.59 -0.26
N LEU A 204 6.69 -19.27 0.55
CA LEU A 204 6.10 -20.55 0.20
C LEU A 204 5.16 -20.44 -1.01
N ILE A 205 4.26 -19.46 -1.02
CA ILE A 205 3.35 -19.24 -2.15
C ILE A 205 4.15 -18.89 -3.43
N SER A 206 5.20 -18.10 -3.31
CA SER A 206 6.07 -17.73 -4.43
C SER A 206 6.78 -18.96 -5.00
N SER A 207 7.26 -19.88 -4.16
CA SER A 207 7.90 -21.12 -4.61
C SER A 207 6.97 -22.05 -5.40
N ALA A 208 5.66 -21.94 -5.19
CA ALA A 208 4.67 -22.69 -5.96
C ALA A 208 4.54 -22.21 -7.41
N LYS A 209 4.96 -20.97 -7.72
CA LYS A 209 4.92 -20.41 -9.08
C LYS A 209 5.74 -21.24 -10.06
N ASP A 210 6.89 -21.76 -9.61
CA ASP A 210 7.86 -22.47 -10.44
C ASP A 210 7.58 -23.98 -10.54
N THR A 211 6.56 -24.46 -9.81
CA THR A 211 6.15 -25.88 -9.79
C THR A 211 4.98 -26.10 -10.75
N GLU A 212 5.04 -27.12 -11.62
CA GLU A 212 3.96 -27.41 -12.59
C GLU A 212 2.59 -27.59 -11.92
N ALA A 213 2.55 -28.24 -10.75
CA ALA A 213 1.33 -28.48 -9.98
C ALA A 213 0.81 -27.23 -9.22
N ARG A 214 1.51 -26.09 -9.28
CA ARG A 214 1.19 -24.83 -8.58
C ARG A 214 0.81 -25.01 -7.09
N SER A 215 1.41 -25.99 -6.45
CA SER A 215 1.15 -26.35 -5.06
C SER A 215 2.45 -26.77 -4.41
N VAL A 216 2.61 -26.37 -3.15
CA VAL A 216 3.80 -26.66 -2.35
C VAL A 216 3.31 -27.17 -1.00
N PRO A 217 3.78 -28.34 -0.54
CA PRO A 217 3.44 -28.81 0.80
C PRO A 217 4.00 -27.84 1.84
N VAL A 218 3.26 -27.64 2.93
CA VAL A 218 3.79 -26.91 4.08
C VAL A 218 4.93 -27.76 4.65
N GLY A 219 6.16 -27.26 4.50
CA GLY A 219 7.38 -27.96 4.90
C GLY A 219 7.48 -28.10 6.42
N SER A 220 8.32 -29.03 6.86
CA SER A 220 8.61 -29.19 8.29
C SER A 220 9.49 -28.04 8.81
N ASP A 221 9.51 -27.82 10.13
CA ASP A 221 10.38 -26.82 10.76
C ASP A 221 11.86 -27.04 10.40
N VAL A 222 12.27 -28.28 10.18
CA VAL A 222 13.64 -28.66 9.77
C VAL A 222 13.95 -28.15 8.36
N GLU A 223 13.01 -28.25 7.43
CA GLU A 223 13.17 -27.74 6.07
C GLU A 223 13.19 -26.21 6.04
N SER A 224 12.39 -25.56 6.89
CA SER A 224 12.41 -24.10 7.06
C SER A 224 13.77 -23.60 7.57
N LEU A 225 14.36 -24.32 8.54
CA LEU A 225 15.71 -24.03 9.03
C LEU A 225 16.76 -24.22 7.92
N LEU A 226 16.65 -25.28 7.12
CA LEU A 226 17.58 -25.56 6.03
C LEU A 226 17.57 -24.43 4.99
N ARG A 227 16.39 -23.95 4.58
CA ARG A 227 16.26 -22.80 3.67
C ARG A 227 16.82 -21.51 4.26
N SER A 228 16.64 -21.31 5.57
CA SER A 228 17.19 -20.14 6.27
C SER A 228 18.73 -20.19 6.30
N LEU A 229 19.32 -21.37 6.46
CA LEU A 229 20.78 -21.58 6.39
C LEU A 229 21.30 -21.34 4.97
N GLU A 230 20.64 -21.87 3.94
CA GLU A 230 21.00 -21.62 2.53
C GLU A 230 20.94 -20.13 2.19
N SER A 231 19.87 -19.44 2.61
CA SER A 231 19.74 -17.98 2.43
C SER A 231 20.83 -17.20 3.16
N THR A 232 21.22 -17.64 4.36
CA THR A 232 22.32 -17.02 5.11
C THR A 232 23.66 -17.22 4.41
N ILE A 233 23.90 -18.41 3.82
CA ILE A 233 25.10 -18.68 3.03
C ILE A 233 25.13 -17.79 1.79
N ASP A 234 24.03 -17.68 1.03
CA ASP A 234 23.96 -16.78 -0.14
C ASP A 234 24.22 -15.31 0.23
N LEU A 235 23.68 -14.85 1.38
CA LEU A 235 23.93 -13.50 1.88
C LEU A 235 25.40 -13.28 2.26
N LEU A 236 26.04 -14.28 2.87
CA LEU A 236 27.47 -14.23 3.19
C LEU A 236 28.33 -14.22 1.93
N ASP A 237 28.00 -15.05 0.94
CA ASP A 237 28.70 -15.09 -0.35
C ASP A 237 28.60 -13.75 -1.07
N ARG A 238 27.40 -13.17 -1.16
CA ARG A 238 27.19 -11.82 -1.72
C ARG A 238 27.95 -10.73 -0.98
N THR A 239 28.01 -10.82 0.35
CA THR A 239 28.76 -9.85 1.16
C THR A 239 30.27 -10.01 0.93
N SER A 240 30.75 -11.25 0.82
CA SER A 240 32.14 -11.56 0.50
C SER A 240 32.53 -11.07 -0.89
N GLU A 241 31.69 -11.30 -1.90
CA GLU A 241 31.86 -10.78 -3.26
C GLU A 241 31.91 -9.25 -3.27
N PHE A 242 30.97 -8.59 -2.58
CA PHE A 242 30.95 -7.13 -2.47
C PHE A 242 32.22 -6.57 -1.82
N VAL A 243 32.69 -7.18 -0.73
CA VAL A 243 33.94 -6.76 -0.08
C VAL A 243 35.15 -7.02 -0.98
N SER A 244 35.19 -8.15 -1.68
CA SER A 244 36.26 -8.50 -2.61
C SER A 244 36.35 -7.50 -3.77
N ALA A 245 35.20 -7.13 -4.36
CA ALA A 245 35.13 -6.13 -5.43
C ALA A 245 35.62 -4.73 -5.00
N ILE A 246 35.46 -4.37 -3.72
CA ILE A 246 36.02 -3.13 -3.18
C ILE A 246 37.54 -3.24 -3.00
N ILE A 247 38.04 -4.39 -2.53
CA ILE A 247 39.48 -4.64 -2.36
C ILE A 247 40.19 -4.64 -3.73
N ASP A 248 39.53 -5.19 -4.75
CA ASP A 248 40.03 -5.22 -6.14
C ASP A 248 39.84 -3.88 -6.88
N GLU A 249 39.37 -2.84 -6.19
CA GLU A 249 39.11 -1.48 -6.70
C GLU A 249 38.08 -1.41 -7.85
N GLU A 250 37.24 -2.44 -8.01
CA GLU A 250 36.18 -2.49 -9.02
C GLU A 250 34.92 -1.71 -8.62
N GLN A 251 34.71 -1.50 -7.31
CA GLN A 251 33.54 -0.80 -6.76
C GLN A 251 33.93 0.23 -5.69
N GLU A 252 33.24 1.38 -5.66
CA GLU A 252 33.50 2.42 -4.66
C GLU A 252 33.09 1.97 -3.25
N PRO A 253 33.96 2.22 -2.23
CA PRO A 253 33.68 1.86 -0.85
C PRO A 253 32.53 2.68 -0.26
N ASN A 254 31.61 2.01 0.42
CA ASN A 254 30.55 2.66 1.20
C ASN A 254 30.86 2.59 2.70
N ASN A 255 31.24 3.73 3.28
CA ASN A 255 31.62 3.83 4.69
C ASN A 255 30.49 3.44 5.67
N ALA A 256 29.23 3.72 5.34
CA ALA A 256 28.10 3.37 6.19
C ALA A 256 27.88 1.85 6.23
N LEU A 257 28.00 1.17 5.08
CA LEU A 257 27.94 -0.29 5.01
C LEU A 257 29.14 -0.93 5.71
N GLY A 258 30.35 -0.38 5.55
CA GLY A 258 31.55 -0.89 6.24
C GLY A 258 31.44 -0.83 7.77
N GLN A 259 30.91 0.27 8.31
CA GLN A 259 30.64 0.38 9.76
C GLN A 259 29.55 -0.60 10.23
N TYR A 260 28.50 -0.80 9.42
CA TYR A 260 27.45 -1.77 9.72
C TYR A 260 28.01 -3.20 9.78
N LEU A 261 28.83 -3.60 8.79
CA LEU A 261 29.46 -4.92 8.74
C LEU A 261 30.41 -5.17 9.93
N MET A 262 31.22 -4.18 10.31
CA MET A 262 32.09 -4.30 11.50
C MET A 262 31.32 -4.52 12.80
N THR A 263 30.07 -4.08 12.89
CA THR A 263 29.27 -4.23 14.11
C THR A 263 28.88 -5.69 14.37
N PHE A 264 28.90 -6.55 13.34
CA PHE A 264 28.59 -7.97 13.45
C PHE A 264 29.80 -8.86 13.79
N GLU A 265 31.02 -8.34 13.72
CA GLU A 265 32.20 -9.10 14.13
C GLU A 265 32.26 -9.12 15.67
N PRO A 266 32.18 -10.29 16.32
CA PRO A 266 32.35 -10.35 17.76
C PRO A 266 33.76 -9.85 18.07
N ARG A 267 33.86 -8.77 18.85
CA ARG A 267 35.14 -8.30 19.38
C ARG A 267 35.85 -9.48 20.04
N SER A 268 36.86 -10.02 19.38
CA SER A 268 37.74 -11.01 19.97
C SER A 268 38.42 -10.37 21.18
N THR A 269 38.03 -10.79 22.38
CA THR A 269 38.82 -10.59 23.60
C THR A 269 40.02 -11.51 23.60
#